data_AF-A0A9D1AW01-F1
#
_entry.id   AF-A0A9D1AW01-F1
#
_cell.length_a   1.000
_cell.length_b   1.000
_cell.length_c   1.000
_cell.angle_alpha   90.00
_cell.angle_beta   90.00
_cell.angle_gamma   90.00
#
_symmetry.space_group_name_H-M   'P 1'
#
loop_
_entity.id
_entity.type
_entity.pdbx_description
1 polymer ?
#
loop_
_entity_poly.entity_id
_entity_poly.type
_entity_poly.pdbx_seq_one_letter_code
_entity_poly.pdbx_strand_id
1 'polypeptide(L)'
;MRLCSHLRWKSLYGATFPDTEALNEALLRNDTPYSCLHTCQPWGPDDDAATPERCQPDRGCFQPSPKDPHRILASLGASAQGDPGELS
;
A
#
# COMPACT_ATOMS: atom_id res chain seq x y z
N MET A 1 -3.45 -1.68 8.02
CA MET A 1 -2.11 -1.43 7.46
C MET A 1 -2.28 -0.99 6.02
N ARG A 2 -1.47 -0.03 5.55
CA ARG A 2 -1.49 0.46 4.16
C ARG A 2 -0.22 0.03 3.44
N LEU A 3 -0.29 -0.21 2.13
CA LEU A 3 0.89 -0.51 1.32
C LEU A 3 1.54 0.78 0.80
N CYS A 4 2.81 1.01 1.16
CA CYS A 4 3.61 2.13 0.65
C CYS A 4 4.18 1.85 -0.75
N SER A 5 4.17 2.82 -1.65
CA SER A 5 4.73 2.75 -3.01
C SER A 5 6.25 2.59 -3.02
N HIS A 6 6.93 3.10 -1.98
CA HIS A 6 8.38 3.01 -1.85
C HIS A 6 8.83 1.68 -1.24
N LEU A 7 7.94 0.90 -0.63
CA LEU A 7 8.30 -0.37 -0.04
C LEU A 7 8.42 -1.44 -1.13
N ARG A 8 9.62 -2.00 -1.31
CA ARG A 8 9.90 -3.07 -2.26
C ARG A 8 10.12 -4.40 -1.56
N TRP A 9 9.39 -5.39 -2.04
CA TRP A 9 9.45 -6.80 -1.65
C TRP A 9 9.82 -7.66 -2.86
N LYS A 10 11.00 -8.27 -2.88
CA LYS A 10 11.49 -8.94 -4.10
C LYS A 10 10.60 -10.12 -4.55
N SER A 11 10.05 -10.87 -3.60
CA SER A 11 9.31 -12.12 -3.85
C SER A 11 7.87 -11.92 -4.37
N LEU A 12 7.35 -10.69 -4.32
CA LEU A 12 5.98 -10.35 -4.75
C LEU A 12 5.99 -9.23 -5.81
N TYR A 13 7.09 -9.13 -6.56
CA TYR A 13 7.26 -8.19 -7.66
C TYR A 13 6.32 -8.54 -8.83
N GLY A 14 5.06 -8.14 -8.71
CA GLY A 14 4.02 -8.43 -9.71
C GLY A 14 2.64 -8.68 -9.11
N ALA A 15 2.58 -9.07 -7.83
CA ALA A 15 1.32 -9.34 -7.16
C ALA A 15 0.42 -8.10 -7.06
N THR A 16 -0.89 -8.35 -7.11
CA THR A 16 -1.99 -7.43 -6.81
C THR A 16 -2.88 -8.12 -5.79
N PHE A 17 -3.40 -7.38 -4.81
CA PHE A 17 -4.18 -7.96 -3.71
C PHE A 17 -5.64 -7.53 -3.84
N PRO A 18 -6.58 -8.48 -3.83
CA PRO A 18 -8.01 -8.15 -3.96
C PRO A 18 -8.55 -7.44 -2.71
N ASP A 19 -7.98 -7.73 -1.54
CA ASP A 19 -8.40 -7.20 -0.25
C ASP A 19 -7.22 -7.07 0.73
N THR A 20 -7.50 -6.51 1.90
CA THR A 20 -6.50 -6.30 2.96
C THR A 20 -6.06 -7.61 3.62
N GLU A 21 -6.89 -8.65 3.63
CA GLU A 21 -6.56 -9.94 4.24
C GLU A 21 -5.47 -10.66 3.43
N ALA A 22 -5.64 -10.76 2.10
CA ALA A 22 -4.66 -11.32 1.18
C ALA A 22 -3.32 -10.56 1.22
N LEU A 23 -3.36 -9.22 1.37
CA LEU A 23 -2.16 -8.42 1.56
C LEU A 23 -1.45 -8.79 2.86
N ASN A 24 -2.17 -8.87 3.98
CA ASN A 24 -1.59 -9.21 5.27
C ASN A 24 -0.99 -10.63 5.28
N GLU A 25 -1.67 -11.61 4.70
CA GLU A 25 -1.16 -12.98 4.60
C GLU A 25 0.15 -13.03 3.80
N ALA A 26 0.22 -12.32 2.67
CA ALA A 26 1.42 -12.26 1.85
C ALA A 26 2.60 -11.61 2.58
N LEU A 27 2.34 -10.63 3.45
CA LEU A 27 3.35 -9.99 4.29
C LEU A 27 3.83 -10.92 5.41
N LEU A 28 2.92 -11.65 6.05
CA LEU A 28 3.24 -12.60 7.12
C LEU A 28 4.07 -13.80 6.65
N ARG A 29 3.82 -14.29 5.42
CA ARG A 29 4.54 -15.43 4.84
C ARG A 29 5.91 -15.05 4.24
N ASN A 30 6.24 -13.77 4.19
CA ASN A 30 7.41 -13.31 3.47
C ASN A 30 8.67 -13.32 4.34
N ASP A 31 9.57 -14.28 4.10
CA ASP A 31 10.90 -14.33 4.73
C ASP A 31 11.95 -13.42 4.05
N THR A 32 11.56 -12.70 3.00
CA THR A 32 12.50 -11.95 2.16
C THR A 32 12.66 -10.50 2.65
N PRO A 33 13.89 -9.95 2.68
CA PRO A 33 14.11 -8.58 3.11
C PRO A 33 13.40 -7.55 2.22
N TYR A 34 12.92 -6.49 2.87
CA TYR A 34 12.34 -5.33 2.23
C TYR A 34 13.41 -4.27 1.93
N SER A 35 13.14 -3.40 0.98
CA SER A 35 13.99 -2.23 0.70
C SER A 35 13.13 -1.03 0.33
N CYS A 36 13.59 0.16 0.70
CA CYS A 36 12.96 1.41 0.34
C CYS A 36 13.48 1.87 -1.03
N LEU A 37 12.57 2.11 -1.98
CA LEU A 37 12.88 2.66 -3.31
C LEU A 37 13.24 4.15 -3.28
N HIS A 38 12.86 4.87 -2.22
CA HIS A 38 13.18 6.28 -2.08
C HIS A 38 14.66 6.50 -1.77
N THR A 39 15.24 5.64 -0.92
CA THR A 39 16.65 5.67 -0.49
C THR A 39 17.51 4.63 -1.19
N CYS A 40 16.90 3.64 -1.84
CA CYS A 40 17.54 2.43 -2.36
C CYS A 40 18.28 1.61 -1.27
N GLN A 41 17.79 1.66 -0.03
CA GLN A 41 18.39 1.02 1.14
C GLN A 41 17.37 0.15 1.90
N PRO A 42 17.80 -0.72 2.83
CA PRO A 42 16.87 -1.45 3.72
C PRO A 42 16.26 -0.56 4.83
N TRP A 43 16.59 0.73 4.87
CA TRP A 43 15.98 1.75 5.73
C TRP A 43 15.40 2.91 4.89
N GLY A 44 14.50 3.69 5.49
CA GLY A 44 13.93 4.89 4.87
C GLY A 44 14.75 6.15 5.14
N PRO A 45 14.24 7.34 4.75
CA PRO A 45 14.99 8.61 4.84
C PRO A 45 15.17 9.13 6.27
N ASP A 46 14.48 8.53 7.22
CA ASP A 46 14.54 8.74 8.68
C ASP A 46 15.45 7.70 9.37
N ASP A 47 16.26 6.97 8.62
CA ASP A 47 17.15 5.88 9.07
C ASP A 47 16.44 4.71 9.76
N ASP A 48 15.11 4.68 9.71
CA ASP A 48 14.28 3.63 10.29
C ASP A 48 14.07 2.47 9.31
N ALA A 49 13.84 1.26 9.83
CA ALA A 49 13.69 0.07 8.99
C ALA A 49 12.58 0.23 7.93
N ALA A 50 12.85 -0.23 6.71
CA ALA A 50 11.86 -0.26 5.64
C ALA A 50 11.02 -1.53 5.76
N THR A 51 10.03 -1.54 6.66
CA THR A 51 9.11 -2.69 6.85
C THR A 51 7.67 -2.29 6.62
N PRO A 52 6.73 -3.22 6.37
CA PRO A 52 5.32 -2.92 6.22
C PRO A 52 4.77 -2.14 7.42
N GLU A 53 5.15 -2.52 8.63
CA GLU A 53 4.64 -1.94 9.89
C GLU A 53 5.14 -0.52 10.12
N ARG A 54 6.34 -0.19 9.60
CA ARG A 54 6.91 1.17 9.70
C ARG A 54 6.60 2.06 8.50
N CYS A 55 6.45 1.49 7.31
CA CYS A 55 6.07 2.23 6.10
C CYS A 55 4.57 2.53 6.07
N GLN A 56 4.08 3.20 7.11
CA GLN A 56 2.68 3.56 7.34
C GLN A 56 2.44 5.08 7.15
N PRO A 57 1.17 5.54 7.03
CA PRO A 57 0.83 6.93 6.72
C PRO A 57 1.36 8.01 7.66
N ASP A 58 1.73 7.62 8.88
CA ASP A 58 2.39 8.46 9.88
C ASP A 58 3.86 8.73 9.58
N ARG A 59 4.51 7.91 8.74
CA ARG A 59 5.87 8.14 8.26
C ARG A 59 5.87 9.23 7.19
N GLY A 60 6.72 10.25 7.36
CA GLY A 60 6.68 11.48 6.53
C GLY A 60 6.87 11.28 5.02
N CYS A 61 7.51 10.19 4.58
CA CYS A 61 7.68 9.87 3.16
C CYS A 61 6.64 8.86 2.64
N PHE A 62 5.58 8.56 3.39
CA PHE A 62 4.58 7.58 2.98
C PHE A 62 3.85 8.05 1.72
N GLN A 63 3.78 7.16 0.74
CA GLN A 63 2.96 7.35 -0.45
C GLN A 63 2.15 6.08 -0.70
N PRO A 64 0.82 6.17 -0.88
CA PRO A 64 -0.01 4.98 -1.07
C PRO A 64 0.30 4.30 -2.40
N SER A 65 0.54 3.00 -2.35
CA SER A 65 0.78 2.16 -3.53
C SER A 65 -0.47 2.06 -4.41
N PRO A 66 -0.33 2.00 -5.75
CA PRO A 66 -1.45 1.64 -6.63
C PRO A 66 -1.99 0.22 -6.36
N LYS A 67 -1.21 -0.62 -5.68
CA LYS A 67 -1.58 -2.00 -5.32
C LYS A 67 -2.22 -2.11 -3.94
N ASP A 68 -2.42 -0.99 -3.27
CA ASP A 68 -3.05 -0.92 -1.95
C ASP A 68 -4.57 -1.15 -2.09
N PRO A 69 -5.16 -2.19 -1.48
CA PRO A 69 -6.58 -2.49 -1.61
C PRO A 69 -7.47 -1.35 -1.11
N HIS A 70 -7.00 -0.56 -0.14
CA HIS A 70 -7.70 0.63 0.34
C HIS A 70 -7.82 1.73 -0.73
N ARG A 71 -6.90 1.77 -1.70
CA ARG A 71 -6.98 2.69 -2.84
C ARG A 71 -7.97 2.17 -3.89
N ILE A 72 -7.98 0.87 -4.14
CA ILE A 72 -8.90 0.23 -5.10
C ILE A 72 -10.35 0.40 -4.65
N LEU A 73 -10.63 0.18 -3.36
CA LEU A 73 -11.96 0.39 -2.78
C LEU A 73 -12.42 1.86 -2.86
N ALA A 74 -11.51 2.81 -2.62
CA ALA A 74 -11.83 4.24 -2.76
C ALA A 74 -12.16 4.61 -4.22
N SER A 75 -11.47 4.02 -5.20
CA SER A 75 -11.75 4.25 -6.62
C SER A 75 -13.08 3.62 -7.08
N LEU A 76 -13.47 2.47 -6.52
CA LEU A 76 -14.75 1.81 -6.82
C LEU A 76 -15.93 2.50 -6.11
N GLY A 77 -15.74 3.02 -4.90
CA GLY A 77 -16.74 3.79 -4.16
C GLY A 77 -17.01 5.20 -4.70
N ALA A 78 -16.04 5.79 -5.41
CA ALA A 78 -16.20 7.09 -6.07
C ALA A 78 -17.15 7.06 -7.28
N SER A 79 -17.44 5.89 -7.85
CA SER A 79 -18.40 5.74 -8.96
C SER A 79 -19.85 5.55 -8.52
N ALA A 80 -20.13 5.47 -7.21
CA ALA A 80 -21.47 5.18 -6.70
C ALA A 80 -22.26 6.41 -6.18
N GLN A 81 -21.72 7.62 -6.30
CA GLN A 81 -22.48 8.85 -6.02
C GLN A 81 -23.11 9.37 -7.31
N GLY A 82 -24.16 8.66 -7.74
CA GLY A 82 -25.13 9.15 -8.72
C GLY A 82 -26.07 10.15 -8.05
N ASP A 83 -26.19 11.30 -8.70
CA ASP A 83 -27.04 12.45 -8.41
C ASP A 83 -28.52 12.05 -8.18
N PRO A 84 -29.14 12.32 -7.01
CA PRO A 84 -30.58 12.22 -6.85
C PRO A 84 -31.19 13.62 -6.97
N GLY A 85 -31.54 14.03 -8.19
CA GLY A 85 -32.15 15.34 -8.40
C GLY A 85 -32.97 15.46 -9.67
N GLU A 86 -34.27 15.65 -9.48
CA GLU A 86 -35.22 16.29 -10.42
C GLU A 86 -35.99 15.37 -11.38
N LEU A 87 -37.07 14.79 -10.85
CA LEU A 87 -38.30 14.51 -11.61
C LEU A 87 -39.28 15.65 -11.32
N SER A 88 -39.59 16.46 -12.32
CA SER A 88 -40.77 17.35 -12.38
C SER A 88 -41.34 17.30 -13.79
#